data_AF-A0A0F9ISJ8-F1
#
_entry.id   AF-A0A0F9ISJ8-F1
#
_cell.length_a   1.000
_cell.length_b   1.000
_cell.length_c   1.000
_cell.angle_alpha   90.00
_cell.angle_beta   90.00
_cell.angle_gamma   90.00
#
_symmetry.space_group_name_H-M   'P 1'
#
loop_
_entity.id
_entity.type
_entity.pdbx_description
1 polymer ?
#
loop_
_entity_poly.entity_id
_entity_poly.type
_entity_poly.pdbx_seq_one_letter_code
_entity_poly.pdbx_strand_id
1 'polypeptide(L)'
;MGTTKIEWTDETWNVTGGCTPVSAGCANCAAARSARRCNGFGNDKYKGLVKGSKWTGEIRLYPDELKKPLHWKQPRRVFVDFMSDLFHTDVPFDFIDKVWAVMALCHEHTFQVLTKRPERMVEYFTRPHDKSHWYERVLRQAKKISGKGDNFALVCPLPNVWVGTTTENQEMADKRIPELLKCPAAKRFVSVEPMLGAVDFGKIYSDPQLYRFACKCDGPVAFVGDMFPERRGPGGVSDPNDPGYDTCCKDCGCSDYKMRLDWVICGGESGPGARPMHPDWARSVRGQCKAAGVPFFFKQWGEWGIWKVNPKDPTLIGESEPLPRNTRIKIFPEHQNSTIPCTGWAKVGKKKAGSLLDGVHHKEMPNSKGSFFCRPHPDFTGYQGTCYTSTMRGDAKGVCKRPASEILKNPERWDYCEIEVKESRFTLLMDFLGYWVDHHDGYGFKAVLSFFWFKRVHTFKKWICSEFVHEALLFGRVWSHGTYKCPSPRRLSRWLTKKGYVIKPLKGE
;
A
#
# COMPACT_ATOMS: atom_id res chain seq x y z
N MET A 1 -4.51 26.23 -3.75
CA MET A 1 -4.67 24.93 -3.07
C MET A 1 -3.70 24.90 -1.91
N GLY A 2 -4.19 24.92 -0.66
CA GLY A 2 -3.32 24.98 0.51
C GLY A 2 -2.63 23.65 0.71
N THR A 3 -1.30 23.63 0.69
CA THR A 3 -0.47 22.50 1.12
C THR A 3 -0.91 22.05 2.51
N THR A 4 -1.11 20.75 2.69
CA THR A 4 -1.48 20.19 4.00
C THR A 4 -0.40 20.46 5.06
N LYS A 5 -0.79 20.59 6.33
CA LYS A 5 0.14 20.73 7.47
C LYS A 5 0.56 19.38 8.05
N ILE A 6 0.23 18.27 7.37
CA ILE A 6 0.59 16.92 7.78
C ILE A 6 1.91 16.59 7.10
N GLU A 7 2.99 16.55 7.89
CA GLU A 7 4.37 16.55 7.38
C GLU A 7 4.75 15.35 6.50
N TRP A 8 4.00 14.25 6.57
CA TRP A 8 4.29 13.03 5.84
C TRP A 8 3.47 12.83 4.55
N THR A 9 2.65 13.82 4.18
CA THR A 9 1.86 13.82 2.94
C THR A 9 1.91 15.19 2.26
N ASP A 10 1.72 15.24 0.95
CA ASP A 10 1.75 16.48 0.17
C ASP A 10 0.34 17.10 0.06
N GLU A 11 -0.70 16.26 0.04
CA GLU A 11 -2.09 16.68 -0.12
C GLU A 11 -3.05 15.78 0.69
N THR A 12 -4.26 16.28 0.95
CA THR A 12 -5.36 15.48 1.49
C THR A 12 -6.49 15.35 0.47
N TRP A 13 -7.04 14.14 0.36
CA TRP A 13 -8.18 13.86 -0.49
C TRP A 13 -9.34 13.35 0.37
N ASN A 14 -10.29 14.24 0.68
CA ASN A 14 -11.43 13.95 1.53
C ASN A 14 -12.69 13.72 0.68
N VAL A 15 -13.01 12.46 0.43
CA VAL A 15 -14.19 11.96 -0.28
C VAL A 15 -15.32 11.61 0.68
N THR A 16 -15.04 11.54 1.98
CA THR A 16 -16.04 11.46 3.04
C THR A 16 -15.76 12.51 4.13
N GLY A 17 -16.73 12.72 5.02
CA GLY A 17 -16.64 13.64 6.16
C GLY A 17 -17.44 13.11 7.34
N GLY A 18 -16.91 13.30 8.55
CA GLY A 18 -17.54 12.78 9.77
C GLY A 18 -16.94 11.45 10.24
N CYS A 19 -17.21 11.08 11.50
CA CYS A 19 -16.75 9.82 12.09
C CYS A 19 -17.44 9.53 13.43
N THR A 20 -17.38 8.28 13.91
CA THR A 20 -17.67 7.91 15.31
C THR A 20 -16.38 7.57 16.08
N PRO A 21 -16.28 7.93 17.38
CA PRO A 21 -15.13 7.54 18.20
C PRO A 21 -15.17 6.03 18.53
N VAL A 22 -14.04 5.35 18.39
CA VAL A 22 -13.93 3.88 18.62
C VAL A 22 -12.84 3.50 19.63
N SER A 23 -12.11 4.48 20.16
CA SER A 23 -10.99 4.23 21.10
C SER A 23 -10.53 5.52 21.78
N ALA A 24 -9.65 5.39 22.78
CA ALA A 24 -9.16 6.51 23.58
C ALA A 24 -8.41 7.57 22.74
N GLY A 25 -7.82 7.19 21.60
CA GLY A 25 -7.19 8.11 20.64
C GLY A 25 -8.18 9.08 19.98
N CYS A 26 -9.47 8.78 19.98
CA CYS A 26 -10.50 9.67 19.43
C CYS A 26 -10.90 10.81 20.39
N ALA A 27 -10.43 10.79 21.65
CA ALA A 27 -10.84 11.76 22.66
C ALA A 27 -10.50 13.22 22.28
N ASN A 28 -9.34 13.50 21.64
CA ASN A 28 -8.99 14.84 21.18
C ASN A 28 -8.77 14.91 19.67
N CYS A 29 -9.69 14.32 18.91
CA CYS A 29 -9.62 14.15 17.46
C CYS A 29 -9.19 15.44 16.71
N ALA A 30 -8.06 15.35 15.98
CA ALA A 30 -7.57 16.46 15.15
C ALA A 30 -8.51 16.76 13.98
N ALA A 31 -9.12 15.74 13.37
CA ALA A 31 -10.02 15.87 12.24
C ALA A 31 -11.30 16.64 12.61
N ALA A 32 -11.93 16.32 13.76
CA ALA A 32 -13.10 17.05 14.25
C ALA A 32 -12.79 18.54 14.53
N ARG A 33 -11.60 18.84 15.08
CA ARG A 33 -11.15 20.23 15.27
C ARG A 33 -10.91 20.95 13.95
N SER A 34 -10.34 20.26 12.96
CA SER A 34 -10.18 20.81 11.61
C SER A 34 -11.53 21.07 10.95
N ALA A 35 -12.51 20.17 11.07
CA ALA A 35 -13.87 20.37 10.55
C ALA A 35 -14.55 21.57 11.18
N ARG A 36 -14.48 21.71 12.52
CA ARG A 36 -14.98 22.90 13.23
C ARG A 36 -14.36 24.18 12.68
N ARG A 37 -13.05 24.18 12.43
CA ARG A 37 -12.34 25.33 11.87
C ARG A 37 -12.80 25.63 10.43
N CYS A 38 -12.96 24.61 9.60
CA CYS A 38 -13.49 24.77 8.24
C CYS A 38 -14.89 25.39 8.25
N ASN A 39 -15.79 24.93 9.13
CA ASN A 39 -17.12 25.53 9.29
C ASN A 39 -17.04 27.01 9.72
N GLY A 40 -16.11 27.35 10.62
CA GLY A 40 -15.87 28.73 11.03
C GLY A 40 -15.35 29.64 9.91
N PHE A 41 -14.80 29.09 8.84
CA PHE A 41 -14.37 29.81 7.64
C PHE A 41 -15.39 29.73 6.49
N GLY A 42 -16.64 29.34 6.76
CA GLY A 42 -17.70 29.30 5.75
C GLY A 42 -17.62 28.12 4.78
N ASN A 43 -16.84 27.08 5.07
CA ASN A 43 -16.86 25.86 4.28
C ASN A 43 -18.01 24.96 4.71
N ASP A 44 -19.10 24.96 3.95
CA ASP A 44 -20.31 24.19 4.26
C ASP A 44 -20.14 22.67 4.18
N LYS A 45 -19.03 22.18 3.62
CA LYS A 45 -18.77 20.74 3.44
C LYS A 45 -18.95 19.95 4.75
N TYR A 46 -18.52 20.50 5.89
CA TYR A 46 -18.57 19.85 7.20
C TYR A 46 -19.63 20.42 8.15
N LYS A 47 -20.54 21.25 7.64
CA LYS A 47 -21.64 21.84 8.43
C LYS A 47 -22.53 20.73 9.01
N GLY A 48 -22.83 20.82 10.30
CA GLY A 48 -23.63 19.82 11.03
C GLY A 48 -22.86 18.56 11.47
N LEU A 49 -21.66 18.31 10.95
CA LEU A 49 -20.89 17.10 11.28
C LEU A 49 -20.14 17.18 12.62
N VAL A 50 -20.04 18.37 13.21
CA VAL A 50 -19.33 18.59 14.48
C VAL A 50 -20.15 19.40 15.48
N LYS A 51 -20.11 18.97 16.75
CA LYS A 51 -20.61 19.70 17.91
C LYS A 51 -19.42 20.04 18.82
N GLY A 52 -19.08 21.31 18.93
CA GLY A 52 -17.83 21.73 19.57
C GLY A 52 -16.61 21.17 18.83
N SER A 53 -15.78 20.37 19.52
CA SER A 53 -14.58 19.73 18.93
C SER A 53 -14.76 18.22 18.74
N LYS A 54 -16.00 17.74 18.63
CA LYS A 54 -16.37 16.33 18.51
C LYS A 54 -17.22 16.12 17.27
N TRP A 55 -17.07 14.96 16.65
CA TRP A 55 -17.98 14.52 15.59
C TRP A 55 -19.37 14.24 16.16
N THR A 56 -20.41 14.49 15.36
CA THR A 56 -21.81 14.14 15.72
C THR A 56 -22.13 12.67 15.51
N GLY A 57 -21.29 11.95 14.74
CA GLY A 57 -21.52 10.56 14.33
C GLY A 57 -22.09 10.45 12.91
N GLU A 58 -22.62 11.53 12.34
CA GLU A 58 -23.08 11.56 10.95
C GLU A 58 -21.90 11.40 9.98
N ILE A 59 -22.08 10.54 8.96
CA ILE A 59 -21.17 10.42 7.82
C ILE A 59 -21.79 11.08 6.59
N ARG A 60 -20.99 11.87 5.89
CA ARG A 60 -21.34 12.47 4.60
C ARG A 60 -20.39 12.00 3.52
N LEU A 61 -20.94 11.57 2.38
CA LEU A 61 -20.19 11.21 1.19
C LEU A 61 -20.07 12.43 0.26
N TYR A 62 -18.95 12.56 -0.44
CA TYR A 62 -18.71 13.62 -1.43
C TYR A 62 -18.37 13.02 -2.80
N PRO A 63 -19.36 12.52 -3.57
CA PRO A 63 -19.13 11.94 -4.88
C PRO A 63 -18.40 12.87 -5.86
N ASP A 64 -18.65 14.17 -5.77
CA ASP A 64 -18.03 15.18 -6.65
C ASP A 64 -16.52 15.33 -6.43
N GLU A 65 -16.03 14.92 -5.26
CA GLU A 65 -14.59 14.95 -4.92
C GLU A 65 -13.85 13.73 -5.46
N LEU A 66 -14.57 12.68 -5.90
CA LEU A 66 -13.95 11.41 -6.32
C LEU A 66 -12.95 11.64 -7.45
N LYS A 67 -13.27 12.47 -8.44
CA LYS A 67 -12.42 12.66 -9.62
C LYS A 67 -11.25 13.62 -9.41
N LYS A 68 -11.16 14.27 -8.25
CA LYS A 68 -10.13 15.29 -7.97
C LYS A 68 -8.70 14.83 -8.26
N PRO A 69 -8.26 13.60 -7.88
CA PRO A 69 -6.91 13.14 -8.17
C PRO A 69 -6.61 13.03 -9.68
N LEU A 70 -7.60 12.73 -10.51
CA LEU A 70 -7.43 12.60 -11.97
C LEU A 70 -6.98 13.91 -12.65
N HIS A 71 -7.12 15.04 -11.96
CA HIS A 71 -6.78 16.36 -12.48
C HIS A 71 -5.42 16.88 -11.98
N TRP A 72 -4.73 16.15 -11.11
CA TRP A 72 -3.42 16.57 -10.59
C TRP A 72 -2.30 16.20 -11.56
N LYS A 73 -1.56 17.22 -12.02
CA LYS A 73 -0.48 17.02 -13.00
C LYS A 73 0.84 16.53 -12.43
N GLN A 74 1.07 16.75 -11.13
CA GLN A 74 2.33 16.44 -10.46
C GLN A 74 2.15 15.25 -9.52
N PRO A 75 3.12 14.32 -9.44
CA PRO A 75 3.15 13.27 -8.44
C PRO A 75 3.00 13.83 -7.02
N ARG A 76 2.19 13.17 -6.19
CA ARG A 76 1.87 13.57 -4.82
C ARG A 76 1.78 12.34 -3.93
N ARG A 77 2.17 12.49 -2.66
CA ARG A 77 1.68 11.67 -1.56
C ARG A 77 0.35 12.24 -1.10
N VAL A 78 -0.66 11.39 -1.01
CA VAL A 78 -2.05 11.78 -0.82
C VAL A 78 -2.63 11.02 0.36
N PHE A 79 -2.93 11.72 1.44
CA PHE A 79 -3.65 11.13 2.56
C PHE A 79 -5.14 11.13 2.25
N VAL A 80 -5.70 9.92 2.14
CA VAL A 80 -7.12 9.68 1.87
C VAL A 80 -7.92 9.82 3.16
N ASP A 81 -8.94 10.66 3.13
CA ASP A 81 -9.94 10.84 4.20
C ASP A 81 -9.34 11.22 5.57
N PHE A 82 -8.50 12.26 5.60
CA PHE A 82 -8.07 12.89 6.86
C PHE A 82 -9.25 13.39 7.71
N MET A 83 -10.33 13.83 7.07
CA MET A 83 -11.51 14.45 7.71
C MET A 83 -12.60 13.43 8.09
N SER A 84 -12.28 12.14 8.07
CA SER A 84 -13.21 11.03 8.33
C SER A 84 -12.43 9.71 8.56
N ASP A 85 -13.11 8.57 8.44
CA ASP A 85 -12.49 7.24 8.34
C ASP A 85 -13.16 6.53 7.16
N LEU A 86 -12.41 6.24 6.09
CA LEU A 86 -12.96 5.65 4.86
C LEU A 86 -13.63 4.28 5.11
N PHE A 87 -13.19 3.55 6.14
CA PHE A 87 -13.77 2.29 6.58
C PHE A 87 -14.73 2.48 7.76
N HIS A 88 -15.41 3.62 7.86
CA HIS A 88 -16.55 3.75 8.77
C HIS A 88 -17.69 2.79 8.36
N THR A 89 -18.50 2.35 9.32
CA THR A 89 -19.65 1.45 9.09
C THR A 89 -20.66 2.02 8.10
N ASP A 90 -20.85 3.33 8.15
CA ASP A 90 -21.85 4.03 7.33
C ASP A 90 -21.28 4.49 5.97
N VAL A 91 -20.01 4.21 5.67
CA VAL A 91 -19.48 4.36 4.30
C VAL A 91 -19.81 3.10 3.52
N PRO A 92 -20.62 3.17 2.46
CA PRO A 92 -20.96 2.01 1.66
C PRO A 92 -19.74 1.47 0.94
N PHE A 93 -19.62 0.16 0.97
CA PHE A 93 -18.57 -0.58 0.30
C PHE A 93 -18.48 -0.35 -1.22
N ASP A 94 -19.60 -0.10 -1.90
CA ASP A 94 -19.61 0.29 -3.32
C ASP A 94 -19.05 1.70 -3.56
N PHE A 95 -19.13 2.58 -2.55
CA PHE A 95 -18.45 3.87 -2.59
C PHE A 95 -16.94 3.68 -2.44
N ILE A 96 -16.50 2.80 -1.53
CA ILE A 96 -15.08 2.43 -1.39
C ILE A 96 -14.53 1.85 -2.71
N ASP A 97 -15.28 1.02 -3.43
CA ASP A 97 -14.88 0.51 -4.75
C ASP A 97 -14.58 1.65 -5.75
N LYS A 98 -15.34 2.75 -5.72
CA LYS A 98 -15.10 3.94 -6.56
C LYS A 98 -13.85 4.70 -6.12
N VAL A 99 -13.59 4.79 -4.82
CA VAL A 99 -12.38 5.43 -4.27
C VAL A 99 -11.13 4.64 -4.69
N TRP A 100 -11.14 3.32 -4.51
CA TRP A 100 -10.06 2.45 -4.97
C TRP A 100 -9.85 2.53 -6.49
N ALA A 101 -10.93 2.63 -7.26
CA ALA A 101 -10.83 2.76 -8.71
C ALA A 101 -10.10 4.03 -9.14
N VAL A 102 -10.34 5.16 -8.48
CA VAL A 102 -9.60 6.41 -8.75
C VAL A 102 -8.13 6.24 -8.36
N MET A 103 -7.83 5.66 -7.20
CA MET A 103 -6.45 5.41 -6.78
C MET A 103 -5.69 4.53 -7.80
N ALA A 104 -6.40 3.56 -8.38
CA ALA A 104 -5.86 2.66 -9.39
C ALA A 104 -5.63 3.34 -10.75
N LEU A 105 -6.44 4.36 -11.10
CA LEU A 105 -6.27 5.16 -12.33
C LEU A 105 -5.10 6.16 -12.19
N CYS A 106 -4.82 6.64 -10.98
CA CYS A 106 -3.80 7.64 -10.66
C CYS A 106 -2.47 7.03 -10.19
N HIS A 107 -1.84 6.23 -11.05
CA HIS A 107 -0.61 5.49 -10.75
C HIS A 107 0.63 6.37 -10.48
N GLU A 108 0.58 7.65 -10.85
CA GLU A 108 1.58 8.67 -10.57
C GLU A 108 1.53 9.21 -9.13
N HIS A 109 0.45 8.95 -8.39
CA HIS A 109 0.28 9.40 -7.01
C HIS A 109 0.41 8.22 -6.04
N THR A 110 0.99 8.48 -4.87
CA THR A 110 1.02 7.53 -3.76
C THR A 110 -0.11 7.86 -2.80
N PHE A 111 -1.05 6.95 -2.62
CA PHE A 111 -2.18 7.11 -1.70
C PHE A 111 -1.89 6.43 -0.37
N GLN A 112 -2.14 7.13 0.72
CA GLN A 112 -2.00 6.63 2.09
C GLN A 112 -3.40 6.54 2.69
N VAL A 113 -3.87 5.32 2.96
CA VAL A 113 -5.15 5.05 3.60
C VAL A 113 -4.90 4.64 5.05
N LEU A 114 -5.48 5.36 6.00
CA LEU A 114 -5.33 5.08 7.42
C LEU A 114 -6.71 4.91 8.08
N THR A 115 -6.90 3.83 8.83
CA THR A 115 -8.17 3.57 9.53
C THR A 115 -7.97 3.12 10.98
N LYS A 116 -8.97 3.34 11.84
CA LYS A 116 -9.05 2.70 13.16
C LYS A 116 -9.92 1.44 13.18
N ARG A 117 -10.42 1.03 12.00
CA ARG A 117 -11.33 -0.11 11.78
C ARG A 117 -10.74 -1.10 10.77
N PRO A 118 -9.51 -1.61 10.97
CA PRO A 118 -8.88 -2.53 10.02
C PRO A 118 -9.68 -3.82 9.81
N GLU A 119 -10.48 -4.25 10.77
CA GLU A 119 -11.41 -5.38 10.62
C GLU A 119 -12.41 -5.16 9.48
N ARG A 120 -12.92 -3.93 9.33
CA ARG A 120 -13.82 -3.55 8.22
C ARG A 120 -13.07 -3.41 6.90
N MET A 121 -11.79 -3.05 6.96
CA MET A 121 -10.91 -3.10 5.79
C MET A 121 -10.66 -4.55 5.34
N VAL A 122 -10.46 -5.49 6.27
CA VAL A 122 -10.38 -6.93 5.98
C VAL A 122 -11.69 -7.40 5.34
N GLU A 123 -12.84 -7.09 5.95
CA GLU A 123 -14.17 -7.40 5.41
C GLU A 123 -14.34 -6.87 3.98
N TYR A 124 -13.91 -5.64 3.70
CA TYR A 124 -13.94 -5.06 2.36
C TYR A 124 -13.20 -5.93 1.32
N PHE A 125 -12.01 -6.41 1.67
CA PHE A 125 -11.17 -7.20 0.79
C PHE A 125 -11.60 -8.66 0.68
N THR A 126 -12.17 -9.24 1.73
CA THR A 126 -12.58 -10.65 1.77
C THR A 126 -14.03 -10.87 1.36
N ARG A 127 -14.89 -9.83 1.33
CA ARG A 127 -16.30 -10.01 0.98
C ARG A 127 -16.47 -10.57 -0.45
N PRO A 128 -17.24 -11.65 -0.61
CA PRO A 128 -17.82 -12.01 -1.90
C PRO A 128 -19.05 -11.11 -2.13
N HIS A 129 -19.00 -10.27 -3.17
CA HIS A 129 -20.17 -9.49 -3.59
C HIS A 129 -20.47 -9.83 -5.04
N ASP A 130 -21.68 -10.34 -5.30
CA ASP A 130 -22.12 -10.74 -6.65
C ASP A 130 -21.14 -11.71 -7.34
N LYS A 131 -20.61 -12.69 -6.58
CA LYS A 131 -19.56 -13.64 -6.99
C LYS A 131 -18.25 -13.00 -7.50
N SER A 132 -18.10 -11.68 -7.37
CA SER A 132 -16.95 -10.91 -7.86
C SER A 132 -16.03 -10.49 -6.72
N HIS A 133 -14.75 -10.80 -6.87
CA HIS A 133 -13.70 -10.39 -5.93
C HIS A 133 -13.52 -8.86 -5.95
N TRP A 134 -12.93 -8.30 -4.89
CA TRP A 134 -12.75 -6.85 -4.75
C TRP A 134 -12.04 -6.21 -5.94
N TYR A 135 -11.05 -6.89 -6.52
CA TYR A 135 -10.30 -6.39 -7.67
C TYR A 135 -11.21 -6.23 -8.90
N GLU A 136 -12.17 -7.13 -9.12
CA GLU A 136 -13.12 -7.06 -10.25
C GLU A 136 -14.09 -5.90 -10.07
N ARG A 137 -14.53 -5.66 -8.84
CA ARG A 137 -15.40 -4.52 -8.51
C ARG A 137 -14.69 -3.20 -8.77
N VAL A 138 -13.44 -3.08 -8.30
CA VAL A 138 -12.59 -1.90 -8.55
C VAL A 138 -12.32 -1.73 -10.04
N LEU A 139 -11.99 -2.79 -10.77
CA LEU A 139 -11.82 -2.76 -12.23
C LEU A 139 -13.08 -2.24 -12.95
N ARG A 140 -14.25 -2.73 -12.56
CA ARG A 140 -15.54 -2.32 -13.13
C ARG A 140 -15.79 -0.83 -12.89
N GLN A 141 -15.52 -0.33 -11.68
CA GLN A 141 -15.65 1.09 -11.38
C GLN A 141 -14.60 1.92 -12.12
N ALA A 142 -13.36 1.45 -12.24
CA ALA A 142 -12.29 2.15 -12.98
C ALA A 142 -12.63 2.32 -14.46
N LYS A 143 -13.19 1.27 -15.09
CA LYS A 143 -13.72 1.35 -16.47
C LYS A 143 -14.83 2.39 -16.60
N LYS A 144 -15.81 2.36 -15.67
CA LYS A 144 -16.92 3.34 -15.64
C LYS A 144 -16.42 4.78 -15.47
N ILE A 145 -15.46 5.01 -14.58
CA ILE A 145 -14.94 6.36 -14.27
C ILE A 145 -14.07 6.89 -15.41
N SER A 146 -13.22 6.06 -16.00
CA SER A 146 -12.29 6.45 -17.06
C SER A 146 -12.93 6.58 -18.44
N GLY A 147 -14.09 5.95 -18.66
CA GLY A 147 -14.72 5.85 -19.99
C GLY A 147 -13.95 4.98 -20.97
N LYS A 148 -12.92 4.24 -20.52
CA LYS A 148 -12.11 3.34 -21.35
C LYS A 148 -12.74 1.95 -21.38
N GLY A 149 -12.76 1.32 -22.57
CA GLY A 149 -13.25 -0.04 -22.79
C GLY A 149 -12.41 -1.15 -22.14
N ASP A 150 -12.62 -2.41 -22.52
CA ASP A 150 -12.16 -3.60 -21.79
C ASP A 150 -10.65 -3.84 -21.61
N ASN A 151 -9.77 -2.96 -22.11
CA ASN A 151 -8.32 -3.14 -22.13
C ASN A 151 -7.59 -2.56 -20.90
N PHE A 152 -8.17 -2.70 -19.71
CA PHE A 152 -7.58 -2.19 -18.46
C PHE A 152 -7.30 -3.36 -17.50
N ALA A 153 -6.02 -3.60 -17.22
CA ALA A 153 -5.56 -4.58 -16.24
C ALA A 153 -5.04 -3.86 -14.98
N LEU A 154 -5.40 -4.36 -13.81
CA LEU A 154 -4.91 -3.85 -12.53
C LEU A 154 -3.83 -4.79 -11.97
N VAL A 155 -2.78 -4.18 -11.45
CA VAL A 155 -1.79 -4.87 -10.62
C VAL A 155 -2.34 -4.95 -9.20
N CYS A 156 -2.33 -6.16 -8.63
CA CYS A 156 -2.82 -6.42 -7.29
C CYS A 156 -1.68 -6.92 -6.40
N PRO A 157 -1.48 -6.34 -5.20
CA PRO A 157 -2.12 -5.12 -4.70
C PRO A 157 -1.71 -3.90 -5.51
N LEU A 158 -2.48 -2.81 -5.41
CA LEU A 158 -2.18 -1.55 -6.10
C LEU A 158 -0.83 -1.01 -5.59
N PRO A 159 0.23 -0.93 -6.45
CA PRO A 159 1.58 -0.60 -5.99
C PRO A 159 1.71 0.78 -5.36
N ASN A 160 0.80 1.68 -5.72
CA ASN A 160 0.76 3.06 -5.29
C ASN A 160 -0.20 3.32 -4.11
N VAL A 161 -0.78 2.27 -3.52
CA VAL A 161 -1.67 2.39 -2.36
C VAL A 161 -1.03 1.76 -1.13
N TRP A 162 -0.82 2.58 -0.11
CA TRP A 162 -0.32 2.20 1.20
C TRP A 162 -1.50 2.17 2.16
N VAL A 163 -1.66 1.07 2.88
CA VAL A 163 -2.73 0.93 3.87
C VAL A 163 -2.14 0.85 5.26
N GLY A 164 -2.85 1.40 6.24
CA GLY A 164 -2.36 1.44 7.59
C GLY A 164 -3.47 1.52 8.63
N THR A 165 -3.08 1.28 9.87
CA THR A 165 -3.97 1.42 11.01
C THR A 165 -3.36 2.28 12.11
N THR A 166 -4.21 3.00 12.84
CA THR A 166 -3.77 3.73 14.04
C THR A 166 -3.73 2.79 15.24
N THR A 167 -2.68 2.84 16.05
CA THR A 167 -2.56 2.08 17.31
C THR A 167 -2.03 2.98 18.41
N GLU A 168 -2.90 3.59 19.21
CA GLU A 168 -2.47 4.55 20.24
C GLU A 168 -1.71 3.94 21.43
N ASN A 169 -1.82 2.62 21.65
CA ASN A 169 -1.23 1.89 22.78
C ASN A 169 -1.11 0.39 22.42
N GLN A 170 -0.52 -0.42 23.32
CA GLN A 170 -0.33 -1.86 23.09
C GLN A 170 -1.64 -2.59 22.83
N GLU A 171 -2.70 -2.32 23.60
CA GLU A 171 -4.00 -2.99 23.44
C GLU A 171 -4.54 -2.82 22.00
N MET A 172 -4.49 -1.60 21.48
CA MET A 172 -4.91 -1.33 20.11
C MET A 172 -3.93 -1.90 19.08
N ALA A 173 -2.64 -1.98 19.39
CA ALA A 173 -1.64 -2.62 18.52
C ALA A 173 -1.92 -4.11 18.36
N ASP A 174 -2.09 -4.82 19.47
CA ASP A 174 -2.42 -6.26 19.51
C ASP A 174 -3.75 -6.55 18.82
N LYS A 175 -4.73 -5.63 18.90
CA LYS A 175 -6.03 -5.78 18.22
C LYS A 175 -5.97 -5.50 16.71
N ARG A 176 -5.31 -4.42 16.30
CA ARG A 176 -5.47 -3.85 14.95
C ARG A 176 -4.40 -4.28 13.95
N ILE A 177 -3.17 -4.52 14.41
CA ILE A 177 -2.06 -4.88 13.52
C ILE A 177 -2.28 -6.27 12.88
N PRO A 178 -2.75 -7.30 13.59
CA PRO A 178 -3.07 -8.58 12.97
C PRO A 178 -4.09 -8.44 11.82
N GLU A 179 -5.11 -7.60 11.98
CA GLU A 179 -6.07 -7.34 10.91
C GLU A 179 -5.43 -6.61 9.72
N LEU A 180 -4.58 -5.61 9.97
CA LEU A 180 -3.84 -4.91 8.92
C LEU A 180 -2.97 -5.88 8.08
N LEU A 181 -2.33 -6.85 8.72
CA LEU A 181 -1.46 -7.82 8.05
C LEU A 181 -2.23 -8.73 7.08
N LYS A 182 -3.51 -9.02 7.36
CA LYS A 182 -4.41 -9.77 6.47
C LYS A 182 -4.79 -9.00 5.20
N CYS A 183 -4.69 -7.67 5.20
CA CYS A 183 -5.10 -6.86 4.05
C CYS A 183 -4.08 -6.93 2.90
N PRO A 184 -4.53 -6.97 1.63
CA PRO A 184 -3.65 -6.83 0.49
C PRO A 184 -3.11 -5.40 0.38
N ALA A 185 -1.79 -5.27 0.42
CA ALA A 185 -1.12 -3.98 0.52
C ALA A 185 0.22 -4.01 -0.20
N ALA A 186 0.52 -2.95 -0.96
CA ALA A 186 1.87 -2.72 -1.45
C ALA A 186 2.81 -2.27 -0.33
N LYS A 187 2.27 -1.51 0.62
CA LYS A 187 2.92 -1.09 1.86
C LYS A 187 1.93 -1.11 3.01
N ARG A 188 2.36 -1.64 4.16
CA ARG A 188 1.60 -1.60 5.41
C ARG A 188 2.26 -0.64 6.38
N PHE A 189 1.49 0.28 6.96
CA PHE A 189 2.02 1.21 7.95
C PHE A 189 1.20 1.28 9.23
N VAL A 190 1.87 1.57 10.33
CA VAL A 190 1.22 1.80 11.62
C VAL A 190 1.44 3.24 12.03
N SER A 191 0.36 3.91 12.43
CA SER A 191 0.43 5.24 13.03
C SER A 191 0.15 5.11 14.52
N VAL A 192 1.20 5.26 15.33
CA VAL A 192 1.10 5.34 16.78
C VAL A 192 0.78 6.79 17.17
N GLU A 193 -0.42 7.25 16.78
CA GLU A 193 -0.85 8.65 16.92
C GLU A 193 -2.34 8.81 17.30
N PRO A 194 -2.68 9.54 18.38
CA PRO A 194 -1.73 9.98 19.41
C PRO A 194 -1.16 8.76 20.15
N MET A 195 0.14 8.77 20.46
CA MET A 195 0.72 7.75 21.32
C MET A 195 0.31 8.02 22.78
N LEU A 196 -0.49 7.10 23.32
CA LEU A 196 -1.07 7.16 24.66
C LEU A 196 -0.47 6.10 25.61
N GLY A 197 0.34 5.18 25.09
CA GLY A 197 1.07 4.20 25.87
C GLY A 197 2.21 3.59 25.06
N ALA A 198 3.06 2.80 25.73
CA ALA A 198 4.10 2.03 25.09
C ALA A 198 3.52 1.04 24.07
N VAL A 199 4.28 0.78 23.01
CA VAL A 199 3.98 -0.23 21.99
C VAL A 199 5.24 -1.05 21.72
N ASP A 200 5.09 -2.35 21.78
CA ASP A 200 6.06 -3.38 21.47
C ASP A 200 5.53 -4.20 20.29
N PHE A 201 6.31 -4.21 19.21
CA PHE A 201 6.07 -4.95 17.98
C PHE A 201 6.77 -6.32 17.97
N GLY A 202 7.49 -6.70 19.03
CA GLY A 202 8.22 -7.96 19.12
C GLY A 202 7.39 -9.17 18.69
N LYS A 203 6.17 -9.29 19.22
CA LYS A 203 5.21 -10.36 18.85
C LYS A 203 4.91 -10.42 17.35
N ILE A 204 4.84 -9.27 16.67
CA ILE A 204 4.55 -9.20 15.23
C ILE A 204 5.73 -9.74 14.42
N TYR A 205 6.96 -9.50 14.87
CA TYR A 205 8.16 -9.99 14.21
C TYR A 205 8.54 -11.42 14.60
N SER A 206 8.06 -11.90 15.75
CA SER A 206 8.47 -13.19 16.33
C SER A 206 7.46 -14.31 16.16
N ASP A 207 6.19 -14.05 15.87
CA ASP A 207 5.14 -15.07 15.79
C ASP A 207 5.03 -15.68 14.38
N PRO A 208 5.45 -16.94 14.17
CA PRO A 208 5.36 -17.62 12.88
C PRO A 208 3.91 -17.84 12.41
N GLN A 209 2.93 -17.90 13.33
CA GLN A 209 1.52 -18.16 13.01
C GLN A 209 0.86 -16.96 12.33
N LEU A 210 1.29 -15.73 12.65
CA LEU A 210 0.89 -14.53 11.91
C LEU A 210 1.30 -14.59 10.43
N TYR A 211 2.35 -15.37 10.08
CA TYR A 211 2.80 -15.59 8.71
C TYR A 211 2.16 -16.81 8.03
N ARG A 212 1.56 -17.75 8.78
CA ARG A 212 1.00 -19.02 8.26
C ARG A 212 -0.22 -18.84 7.35
N PHE A 213 -0.97 -17.75 7.51
CA PHE A 213 -2.19 -17.51 6.74
C PHE A 213 -1.98 -17.33 5.22
N ALA A 214 -0.75 -17.09 4.75
CA ALA A 214 -0.47 -16.84 3.34
C ALA A 214 0.00 -18.07 2.53
N CYS A 215 0.26 -19.23 3.15
CA CYS A 215 0.52 -20.44 2.38
C CYS A 215 -0.80 -21.03 1.87
N LYS A 216 -0.82 -21.40 0.59
CA LYS A 216 -1.91 -22.13 -0.09
C LYS A 216 -2.27 -23.48 0.56
N CYS A 217 -1.57 -23.89 1.61
CA CYS A 217 -1.70 -25.19 2.23
C CYS A 217 -2.77 -25.25 3.33
N ASP A 218 -3.00 -24.21 4.17
CA ASP A 218 -4.03 -24.28 5.25
C ASP A 218 -4.53 -22.91 5.78
N GLY A 219 -5.02 -22.01 4.92
CA GLY A 219 -5.65 -20.78 5.44
C GLY A 219 -6.56 -20.05 4.46
N PRO A 220 -7.59 -19.30 4.94
CA PRO A 220 -8.63 -18.70 4.12
C PRO A 220 -8.17 -17.41 3.40
N VAL A 221 -6.89 -17.30 3.07
CA VAL A 221 -6.39 -16.23 2.20
C VAL A 221 -6.32 -16.78 0.78
N ALA A 222 -7.50 -16.76 0.17
CA ALA A 222 -7.78 -16.93 -1.24
C ALA A 222 -7.05 -15.90 -2.14
N PHE A 223 -5.73 -15.74 -2.00
CA PHE A 223 -4.97 -14.78 -2.80
C PHE A 223 -4.43 -15.39 -4.10
N VAL A 224 -4.24 -16.72 -4.14
CA VAL A 224 -3.77 -17.43 -5.34
C VAL A 224 -4.63 -18.68 -5.64
N GLY A 225 -5.43 -19.17 -4.67
CA GLY A 225 -6.33 -20.32 -4.87
C GLY A 225 -7.55 -19.98 -5.73
N ASP A 226 -8.10 -18.79 -5.56
CA ASP A 226 -9.38 -18.42 -6.18
C ASP A 226 -9.25 -17.82 -7.60
N MET A 227 -8.03 -17.60 -8.10
CA MET A 227 -7.81 -17.36 -9.54
C MET A 227 -8.09 -18.61 -10.40
N PHE A 228 -8.28 -19.79 -9.79
CA PHE A 228 -8.44 -21.09 -10.46
C PHE A 228 -9.43 -22.03 -9.73
N PRO A 229 -10.75 -21.91 -9.96
CA PRO A 229 -11.75 -22.79 -9.35
C PRO A 229 -11.63 -24.28 -9.73
N GLU A 230 -10.87 -24.62 -10.77
CA GLU A 230 -10.68 -25.99 -11.26
C GLU A 230 -9.57 -26.76 -10.51
N ARG A 231 -8.85 -26.13 -9.57
CA ARG A 231 -7.82 -26.79 -8.73
C ARG A 231 -8.29 -27.14 -7.31
N ARG A 232 -9.59 -27.38 -7.10
CA ARG A 232 -10.03 -28.11 -5.90
C ARG A 232 -9.61 -29.58 -6.05
N GLY A 233 -8.41 -29.91 -5.59
CA GLY A 233 -8.13 -31.28 -5.15
C GLY A 233 -9.02 -31.63 -3.94
N PRO A 234 -9.24 -32.91 -3.64
CA PRO A 234 -10.01 -33.33 -2.46
C PRO A 234 -9.22 -32.94 -1.19
N GLY A 235 -9.39 -31.71 -0.72
CA GLY A 235 -8.75 -31.20 0.49
C GLY A 235 -9.45 -31.73 1.72
N GLY A 236 -8.99 -32.86 2.23
CA GLY A 236 -9.11 -33.18 3.65
C GLY A 236 -8.23 -32.23 4.47
N VAL A 237 -8.68 -31.90 5.66
CA VAL A 237 -7.89 -31.16 6.67
C VAL A 237 -6.62 -31.97 6.94
N SER A 238 -5.45 -31.45 6.61
CA SER A 238 -4.20 -32.16 6.86
C SER A 238 -3.83 -32.07 8.35
N ASP A 239 -3.32 -33.17 8.92
CA ASP A 239 -2.92 -33.28 10.32
C ASP A 239 -1.71 -32.36 10.59
N PRO A 240 -1.78 -31.45 11.57
CA PRO A 240 -0.68 -30.55 11.92
C PRO A 240 0.60 -31.26 12.41
N ASN A 241 0.60 -32.59 12.59
CA ASN A 241 1.77 -33.39 12.96
C ASN A 241 2.41 -34.16 11.80
N ASP A 242 1.92 -34.01 10.56
CA ASP A 242 2.52 -34.65 9.39
C ASP A 242 3.92 -34.06 9.08
N PRO A 243 5.00 -34.87 9.03
CA PRO A 243 6.35 -34.41 8.66
C PRO A 243 6.44 -33.77 7.27
N GLY A 244 5.45 -33.98 6.39
CA GLY A 244 5.31 -33.35 5.08
C GLY A 244 4.68 -31.96 5.08
N TYR A 245 4.10 -31.51 6.20
CA TYR A 245 3.36 -30.24 6.32
C TYR A 245 4.19 -28.99 5.97
N ASP A 246 5.49 -29.01 6.25
CA ASP A 246 6.42 -27.91 5.98
C ASP A 246 6.94 -27.85 4.52
N THR A 247 6.61 -28.83 3.67
CA THR A 247 7.24 -28.93 2.33
C THR A 247 6.57 -28.12 1.23
N CYS A 248 5.33 -27.65 1.41
CA CYS A 248 4.59 -26.91 0.38
C CYS A 248 5.29 -25.61 -0.07
N CYS A 249 6.02 -24.94 0.83
CA CYS A 249 6.62 -23.63 0.57
C CYS A 249 7.91 -23.65 -0.26
N LYS A 250 8.56 -24.81 -0.45
CA LYS A 250 9.81 -24.89 -1.23
C LYS A 250 9.55 -24.86 -2.75
N ASP A 251 8.40 -25.36 -3.19
CA ASP A 251 8.10 -25.53 -4.62
C ASP A 251 7.11 -24.47 -5.17
N CYS A 252 6.37 -23.74 -4.31
CA CYS A 252 5.32 -22.80 -4.75
C CYS A 252 5.76 -21.34 -4.90
N GLY A 253 6.99 -20.97 -4.50
CA GLY A 253 7.47 -19.58 -4.54
C GLY A 253 6.73 -18.59 -3.62
N CYS A 254 5.83 -19.08 -2.75
CA CYS A 254 4.96 -18.26 -1.90
C CYS A 254 5.69 -17.55 -0.74
N SER A 255 7.00 -17.78 -0.57
CA SER A 255 7.79 -17.37 0.61
C SER A 255 8.02 -15.87 0.74
N ASP A 256 7.74 -15.06 -0.29
CA ASP A 256 8.19 -13.66 -0.33
C ASP A 256 7.10 -12.61 -0.05
N TYR A 257 5.84 -13.00 0.16
CA TYR A 257 4.80 -12.09 0.68
C TYR A 257 4.95 -11.89 2.20
N LYS A 258 6.05 -11.26 2.62
CA LYS A 258 6.34 -11.04 4.04
C LYS A 258 5.23 -10.20 4.66
N MET A 259 4.45 -10.78 5.57
CA MET A 259 3.51 -10.08 6.44
C MET A 259 4.28 -9.23 7.45
N ARG A 260 4.84 -8.10 6.98
CA ARG A 260 5.61 -7.16 7.79
C ARG A 260 5.02 -5.76 7.72
N LEU A 261 5.41 -4.95 8.70
CA LEU A 261 5.23 -3.50 8.62
C LEU A 261 6.32 -2.91 7.73
N ASP A 262 5.93 -1.99 6.86
CA ASP A 262 6.84 -1.25 5.99
C ASP A 262 7.14 0.16 6.50
N TRP A 263 6.38 0.67 7.48
CA TRP A 263 6.55 2.01 8.01
C TRP A 263 5.88 2.17 9.38
N VAL A 264 6.52 2.91 10.28
CA VAL A 264 5.92 3.29 11.55
C VAL A 264 6.02 4.80 11.74
N ILE A 265 4.88 5.41 12.07
CA ILE A 265 4.76 6.83 12.42
C ILE A 265 4.48 6.94 13.92
N CYS A 266 5.19 7.81 14.62
CA CYS A 266 4.97 8.07 16.05
C CYS A 266 4.75 9.56 16.29
N GLY A 267 3.80 9.91 17.16
CA GLY A 267 3.53 11.31 17.47
C GLY A 267 2.59 11.52 18.66
N GLY A 268 2.85 12.59 19.40
CA GLY A 268 2.04 13.00 20.54
C GLY A 268 0.77 13.76 20.16
N GLU A 269 -0.15 13.86 21.12
CA GLU A 269 -1.46 14.48 20.94
C GLU A 269 -1.36 16.01 20.84
N SER A 270 -2.10 16.62 19.93
CA SER A 270 -2.18 18.08 19.77
C SER A 270 -3.52 18.64 20.26
N GLY A 271 -3.57 19.93 20.57
CA GLY A 271 -4.77 20.66 20.94
C GLY A 271 -4.98 20.91 22.43
N PRO A 272 -6.01 21.69 22.80
CA PRO A 272 -6.21 22.14 24.17
C PRO A 272 -6.31 21.00 25.20
N GLY A 273 -6.89 19.85 24.81
CA GLY A 273 -7.03 18.66 25.65
C GLY A 273 -5.90 17.64 25.54
N ALA A 274 -4.79 17.95 24.85
CA ALA A 274 -3.70 17.03 24.59
C ALA A 274 -3.17 16.34 25.85
N ARG A 275 -2.94 15.04 25.75
CA ARG A 275 -2.25 14.21 26.75
C ARG A 275 -0.74 14.13 26.45
N PRO A 276 0.12 14.11 27.47
CA PRO A 276 1.56 13.97 27.29
C PRO A 276 1.93 12.55 26.81
N MET A 277 3.02 12.44 26.05
CA MET A 277 3.61 11.19 25.57
C MET A 277 4.96 10.98 26.27
N HIS A 278 5.20 9.79 26.83
CA HIS A 278 6.49 9.50 27.46
C HIS A 278 7.59 9.35 26.39
N PRO A 279 8.79 9.94 26.58
CA PRO A 279 9.87 9.83 25.60
C PRO A 279 10.33 8.41 25.34
N ASP A 280 10.39 7.57 26.37
CA ASP A 280 10.89 6.21 26.23
C ASP A 280 10.01 5.33 25.35
N TRP A 281 8.72 5.66 25.25
CA TRP A 281 7.83 4.97 24.33
C TRP A 281 8.25 5.22 22.87
N ALA A 282 8.51 6.49 22.50
CA ALA A 282 8.97 6.83 21.15
C ALA A 282 10.39 6.28 20.86
N ARG A 283 11.29 6.30 21.86
CA ARG A 283 12.63 5.72 21.74
C ARG A 283 12.60 4.20 21.53
N SER A 284 11.74 3.51 22.28
CA SER A 284 11.54 2.06 22.13
C SER A 284 11.05 1.72 20.73
N VAL A 285 10.01 2.41 20.24
CA VAL A 285 9.49 2.22 18.87
C VAL A 285 10.57 2.47 17.83
N ARG A 286 11.36 3.55 17.97
CA ARG A 286 12.52 3.81 17.08
C ARG A 286 13.52 2.65 17.09
N GLY A 287 13.88 2.16 18.27
CA GLY A 287 14.80 1.04 18.45
C GLY A 287 14.32 -0.24 17.77
N GLN A 288 13.03 -0.57 17.95
CA GLN A 288 12.38 -1.71 17.31
C GLN A 288 12.37 -1.57 15.78
N CYS A 289 12.04 -0.38 15.26
CA CYS A 289 12.06 -0.11 13.82
C CYS A 289 13.46 -0.26 13.23
N LYS A 290 14.49 0.28 13.91
CA LYS A 290 15.89 0.13 13.51
C LYS A 290 16.32 -1.34 13.49
N ALA A 291 15.97 -2.12 14.51
CA ALA A 291 16.27 -3.54 14.59
C ALA A 291 15.59 -4.36 13.48
N ALA A 292 14.37 -3.99 13.10
CA ALA A 292 13.60 -4.65 12.04
C ALA A 292 13.89 -4.13 10.62
N GLY A 293 14.72 -3.10 10.46
CA GLY A 293 14.96 -2.44 9.17
C GLY A 293 13.71 -1.75 8.60
N VAL A 294 12.82 -1.26 9.46
CA VAL A 294 11.58 -0.58 9.09
C VAL A 294 11.78 0.94 9.23
N PRO A 295 11.46 1.75 8.20
CA PRO A 295 11.50 3.20 8.29
C PRO A 295 10.70 3.75 9.47
N PHE A 296 11.32 4.65 10.23
CA PHE A 296 10.71 5.32 11.39
C PHE A 296 10.48 6.81 11.16
N PHE A 297 9.24 7.26 11.34
CA PHE A 297 8.86 8.68 11.25
C PHE A 297 8.39 9.20 12.61
N PHE A 298 9.21 10.01 13.27
CA PHE A 298 8.78 10.80 14.41
C PHE A 298 8.17 12.11 13.91
N LYS A 299 6.86 12.26 14.10
CA LYS A 299 6.15 13.45 13.66
C LYS A 299 6.42 14.62 14.60
N GLN A 300 6.07 14.48 15.87
CA GLN A 300 6.21 15.53 16.88
C GLN A 300 5.82 15.06 18.29
N TRP A 301 6.10 15.90 19.29
CA TRP A 301 5.68 15.70 20.68
C TRP A 301 4.22 16.09 20.98
N GLY A 302 3.58 16.88 20.11
CA GLY A 302 2.23 17.42 20.39
C GLY A 302 2.32 18.69 21.23
N GLU A 303 1.41 18.91 22.20
CA GLU A 303 1.46 20.15 23.03
C GLU A 303 2.41 20.08 24.24
N TRP A 304 2.93 18.89 24.56
CA TRP A 304 3.77 18.65 25.72
C TRP A 304 5.17 18.26 25.26
N GLY A 305 6.22 18.89 25.77
CA GLY A 305 7.58 18.37 25.59
C GLY A 305 8.25 18.07 26.93
N ILE A 306 9.55 17.76 26.88
CA ILE A 306 10.33 17.26 28.01
C ILE A 306 11.14 18.40 28.63
N TRP A 307 11.00 18.58 29.94
CA TRP A 307 11.70 19.62 30.69
C TRP A 307 12.32 19.06 31.98
N LYS A 308 13.39 19.72 32.45
CA LYS A 308 13.85 19.56 33.84
C LYS A 308 12.92 20.37 34.75
N VAL A 309 12.36 19.70 35.74
CA VAL A 309 11.37 20.25 36.67
C VAL A 309 11.83 19.98 38.10
N ASN A 310 11.65 20.95 39.00
CA ASN A 310 11.85 20.73 40.43
C ASN A 310 10.52 20.24 41.05
N PRO A 311 10.49 19.04 41.67
CA PRO A 311 9.27 18.49 42.27
C PRO A 311 8.70 19.33 43.42
N LYS A 312 9.55 20.03 44.18
CA LYS A 312 9.14 20.84 45.34
C LYS A 312 8.68 22.25 44.95
N ASP A 313 9.16 22.75 43.82
CA ASP A 313 8.73 24.02 43.24
C ASP A 313 8.74 23.91 41.71
N PRO A 314 7.62 23.54 41.08
CA PRO A 314 7.53 23.40 39.64
C PRO A 314 7.83 24.69 38.86
N THR A 315 7.91 25.84 39.53
CA THR A 315 8.29 27.12 38.92
C THR A 315 9.80 27.29 38.77
N LEU A 316 10.60 26.52 39.54
CA LEU A 316 12.04 26.41 39.38
C LEU A 316 12.36 25.38 38.30
N ILE A 317 12.45 25.89 37.08
CA ILE A 317 12.89 25.14 35.90
C ILE A 317 14.41 25.14 35.95
N GLY A 318 15.03 23.98 35.72
CA GLY A 318 16.50 23.87 35.73
C GLY A 318 17.18 24.82 34.73
N GLU A 319 18.51 24.79 34.64
CA GLU A 319 19.37 25.68 33.81
C GLU A 319 18.98 25.85 32.32
N SER A 320 17.99 25.10 31.82
CA SER A 320 17.41 25.21 30.48
C SER A 320 16.16 26.11 30.49
N GLU A 321 16.27 27.32 29.92
CA GLU A 321 15.23 28.32 29.63
C GLU A 321 14.01 28.45 30.59
N PRO A 322 13.75 29.64 31.16
CA PRO A 322 12.53 29.87 31.95
C PRO A 322 11.25 29.65 31.11
N LEU A 323 10.30 28.90 31.67
CA LEU A 323 8.96 28.72 31.11
C LEU A 323 8.07 29.87 31.58
N PRO A 324 7.04 30.26 30.79
CA PRO A 324 6.06 31.24 31.23
C PRO A 324 5.41 30.85 32.56
N ARG A 325 5.11 31.86 33.40
CA ARG A 325 4.33 31.68 34.64
C ARG A 325 3.02 30.94 34.30
N ASN A 326 2.63 29.98 35.14
CA ASN A 326 1.44 29.11 34.98
C ASN A 326 1.52 28.03 33.90
N THR A 327 2.71 27.69 33.39
CA THR A 327 2.86 26.52 32.52
C THR A 327 2.43 25.26 33.26
N ARG A 328 1.55 24.45 32.66
CA ARG A 328 1.14 23.17 33.26
C ARG A 328 2.30 22.18 33.19
N ILE A 329 2.67 21.65 34.35
CA ILE A 329 3.75 20.68 34.51
C ILE A 329 3.19 19.37 35.05
N LYS A 330 3.74 18.24 34.59
CA LYS A 330 3.47 16.91 35.12
C LYS A 330 4.78 16.17 35.30
N ILE A 331 5.01 15.58 36.46
CA ILE A 331 6.21 14.78 36.72
C ILE A 331 5.99 13.37 36.16
N PHE A 332 7.06 12.74 35.65
CA PHE A 332 6.98 11.34 35.21
C PHE A 332 6.63 10.43 36.40
N PRO A 333 5.82 9.38 36.19
CA PRO A 333 5.40 8.47 37.26
C PRO A 333 6.56 7.97 38.13
N GLU A 334 7.68 7.58 37.52
CA GLU A 334 8.91 7.11 38.17
C GLU A 334 9.65 8.17 39.00
N HIS A 335 9.30 9.44 38.85
CA HIS A 335 9.91 10.57 39.56
C HIS A 335 8.96 11.27 40.52
N GLN A 336 7.73 10.75 40.74
CA GLN A 336 6.72 11.39 41.59
C GLN A 336 7.18 11.64 43.02
N ASN A 337 8.07 10.79 43.56
CA ASN A 337 8.64 10.92 44.91
C ASN A 337 10.03 11.55 44.93
N SER A 338 10.53 12.07 43.79
CA SER A 338 11.84 12.71 43.74
C SER A 338 11.86 13.98 44.58
N THR A 339 12.91 14.17 45.36
CA THR A 339 13.14 15.39 46.15
C THR A 339 14.16 16.33 45.50
N ILE A 340 14.78 15.89 44.40
CA ILE A 340 15.74 16.63 43.57
C ILE A 340 15.13 16.93 42.19
N PRO A 341 15.65 17.94 41.45
CA PRO A 341 15.22 18.21 40.08
C PRO A 341 15.25 16.96 39.20
N CYS A 342 14.15 16.68 38.50
CA CYS A 342 13.95 15.49 37.66
C CYS A 342 13.37 15.87 36.30
N THR A 343 13.17 14.90 35.42
CA THR A 343 12.49 15.14 34.14
C THR A 343 10.97 15.03 34.28
N GLY A 344 10.25 15.86 33.52
CA GLY A 344 8.80 15.87 33.47
C GLY A 344 8.28 16.42 32.14
N TRP A 345 6.96 16.49 32.01
CA TRP A 345 6.28 17.13 30.89
C TRP A 345 5.92 18.57 31.22
N ALA A 346 6.19 19.48 30.28
CA ALA A 346 5.66 20.84 30.31
C ALA A 346 4.78 21.10 29.08
N LYS A 347 3.60 21.69 29.30
CA LYS A 347 2.67 22.04 28.22
C LYS A 347 3.07 23.38 27.59
N VAL A 348 4.05 23.33 26.70
CA VAL A 348 4.66 24.52 26.06
C VAL A 348 4.05 24.88 24.71
N GLY A 349 3.14 24.04 24.23
CA GLY A 349 2.48 24.20 22.94
C GLY A 349 3.24 23.57 21.78
N LYS A 350 2.50 23.20 20.73
CA LYS A 350 3.01 22.47 19.55
C LYS A 350 4.34 22.99 18.99
N LYS A 351 4.44 24.32 18.81
CA LYS A 351 5.61 24.96 18.19
C LYS A 351 6.86 24.81 19.05
N LYS A 352 6.76 25.00 20.37
CA LYS A 352 7.89 24.92 21.30
C LYS A 352 8.24 23.47 21.66
N ALA A 353 7.27 22.57 21.70
CA ALA A 353 7.51 21.15 21.93
C ALA A 353 8.30 20.51 20.78
N GLY A 354 8.00 20.90 19.53
CA GLY A 354 8.80 20.56 18.37
C GLY A 354 8.72 19.08 17.95
N SER A 355 9.69 18.67 17.13
CA SER A 355 9.73 17.34 16.47
C SER A 355 11.11 16.68 16.49
N LEU A 356 11.97 17.10 17.41
CA LEU A 356 13.27 16.47 17.65
C LEU A 356 13.09 15.37 18.70
N LEU A 357 13.50 14.14 18.37
CA LEU A 357 13.62 13.04 19.32
C LEU A 357 15.12 12.81 19.56
N ASP A 358 15.56 13.04 20.80
CA ASP A 358 16.97 13.05 21.19
C ASP A 358 17.83 14.00 20.34
N GLY A 359 17.31 15.21 20.08
CA GLY A 359 18.02 16.26 19.32
C GLY A 359 18.06 16.05 17.81
N VAL A 360 17.46 14.98 17.28
CA VAL A 360 17.49 14.64 15.85
C VAL A 360 16.09 14.53 15.26
N HIS A 361 15.94 14.90 13.99
CA HIS A 361 14.73 14.64 13.23
C HIS A 361 14.72 13.22 12.68
N HIS A 362 13.64 12.47 12.95
CA HIS A 362 13.42 11.13 12.38
C HIS A 362 12.28 11.24 11.36
N LYS A 363 12.61 11.32 10.07
CA LYS A 363 11.65 11.58 8.98
C LYS A 363 11.71 10.52 7.89
N GLU A 364 12.11 9.30 8.26
CA GLU A 364 12.25 8.21 7.31
C GLU A 364 10.89 7.81 6.73
N MET A 365 10.90 7.43 5.45
CA MET A 365 9.72 6.99 4.72
C MET A 365 10.05 5.75 3.91
N PRO A 366 9.04 4.91 3.60
CA PRO A 366 9.20 3.87 2.60
C PRO A 366 9.52 4.49 1.25
N ASN A 367 10.37 3.83 0.48
CA ASN A 367 10.57 4.20 -0.92
C ASN A 367 9.24 4.15 -1.67
N SER A 368 8.92 5.23 -2.39
CA SER A 368 7.71 5.38 -3.21
C SER A 368 7.69 4.44 -4.42
N LYS A 369 8.86 3.93 -4.81
CA LYS A 369 8.97 2.73 -5.63
C LYS A 369 8.64 1.56 -4.73
N GLY A 370 7.40 1.08 -4.81
CA GLY A 370 6.92 -0.07 -4.05
C GLY A 370 7.96 -1.18 -4.03
N SER A 371 8.11 -1.84 -2.89
CA SER A 371 8.97 -3.01 -2.76
C SER A 371 8.34 -4.22 -3.46
N PHE A 372 8.17 -4.12 -4.78
CA PHE A 372 8.40 -5.22 -5.69
C PHE A 372 9.90 -5.30 -6.03
N PHE A 373 10.76 -4.98 -5.06
CA PHE A 373 12.12 -5.52 -5.08
C PHE A 373 11.99 -6.97 -4.62
N CYS A 374 11.71 -7.87 -5.57
CA CYS A 374 12.22 -9.23 -5.49
C CYS A 374 13.75 -9.16 -5.48
N ARG A 375 14.34 -8.83 -4.32
CA ARG A 375 15.80 -8.76 -4.10
C ARG A 375 16.51 -7.81 -5.12
N PRO A 376 17.82 -7.54 -5.00
CA PRO A 376 18.61 -7.42 -6.21
C PRO A 376 18.48 -8.77 -6.92
N HIS A 377 17.89 -8.80 -8.12
CA HIS A 377 18.04 -9.99 -8.94
C HIS A 377 19.56 -10.15 -9.18
N PRO A 378 20.15 -11.34 -8.94
CA PRO A 378 21.56 -11.55 -9.20
C PRO A 378 21.82 -11.22 -10.66
N ASP A 379 22.79 -10.35 -10.90
CA ASP A 379 23.39 -9.93 -12.17
C ASP A 379 22.47 -9.91 -13.41
N PHE A 380 22.39 -8.75 -14.08
CA PHE A 380 21.74 -8.59 -15.40
C PHE A 380 22.20 -9.62 -16.47
N THR A 381 23.27 -10.37 -16.21
CA THR A 381 23.77 -11.49 -16.99
C THR A 381 22.78 -12.66 -17.08
N GLY A 382 21.90 -12.87 -16.09
CA GLY A 382 20.95 -14.00 -16.07
C GLY A 382 19.82 -13.94 -17.11
N TYR A 383 19.60 -12.78 -17.74
CA TYR A 383 18.57 -12.58 -18.76
C TYR A 383 19.13 -12.48 -20.19
N GLN A 384 20.46 -12.41 -20.33
CA GLN A 384 21.10 -12.41 -21.64
C GLN A 384 20.81 -13.73 -22.34
N GLY A 385 20.31 -13.64 -23.58
CA GLY A 385 20.02 -14.82 -24.38
C GLY A 385 18.77 -15.60 -23.95
N THR A 386 17.75 -14.96 -23.37
CA THR A 386 16.43 -15.57 -23.11
C THR A 386 15.32 -14.89 -23.91
N CYS A 387 14.50 -15.66 -24.60
CA CYS A 387 13.30 -15.21 -25.33
C CYS A 387 12.02 -15.58 -24.58
N TYR A 388 11.10 -14.64 -24.47
CA TYR A 388 9.78 -14.83 -23.87
C TYR A 388 8.70 -14.75 -24.95
N THR A 389 7.77 -15.71 -24.97
CA THR A 389 6.72 -15.76 -26.00
C THR A 389 5.45 -16.45 -25.51
N SER A 390 4.39 -16.35 -26.29
CA SER A 390 3.22 -17.22 -26.19
C SER A 390 3.11 -18.08 -27.44
N THR A 391 2.95 -19.39 -27.28
CA THR A 391 2.90 -20.35 -28.39
C THR A 391 1.73 -21.32 -28.26
N MET A 392 1.19 -21.76 -29.39
CA MET A 392 0.22 -22.88 -29.46
C MET A 392 0.88 -24.18 -29.91
N ARG A 393 2.20 -24.18 -30.11
CA ARG A 393 2.97 -25.28 -30.71
C ARG A 393 3.91 -25.94 -29.71
N GLY A 394 4.13 -27.24 -29.87
CA GLY A 394 4.99 -28.07 -29.02
C GLY A 394 4.36 -28.36 -27.66
N ASP A 395 5.16 -28.86 -26.73
CA ASP A 395 4.71 -29.27 -25.39
C ASP A 395 4.40 -28.07 -24.48
N ALA A 396 5.04 -26.93 -24.75
CA ALA A 396 4.84 -25.67 -24.04
C ALA A 396 3.70 -24.83 -24.64
N LYS A 397 2.54 -25.42 -24.94
CA LYS A 397 1.34 -24.68 -25.39
C LYS A 397 1.04 -23.62 -24.33
N GLY A 398 1.31 -22.33 -24.50
CA GLY A 398 1.15 -21.30 -23.46
C GLY A 398 2.19 -20.18 -23.52
N VAL A 399 2.21 -19.34 -22.48
CA VAL A 399 3.32 -18.41 -22.24
C VAL A 399 4.53 -19.19 -21.74
N CYS A 400 5.69 -18.97 -22.35
CA CYS A 400 6.92 -19.69 -22.04
C CYS A 400 8.17 -18.82 -22.25
N LYS A 401 9.29 -19.25 -21.65
CA LYS A 401 10.63 -18.74 -21.93
C LYS A 401 11.47 -19.83 -22.59
N ARG A 402 12.38 -19.45 -23.48
CA ARG A 402 13.34 -20.35 -24.14
C ARG A 402 14.69 -19.66 -24.31
N PRO A 403 15.80 -20.40 -24.36
CA PRO A 403 17.08 -19.84 -24.75
C PRO A 403 16.99 -19.21 -26.15
N ALA A 404 17.47 -17.97 -26.30
CA ALA A 404 17.58 -17.30 -27.60
C ALA A 404 18.50 -18.07 -28.54
N SER A 405 19.44 -18.86 -28.01
CA SER A 405 20.27 -19.79 -28.80
C SER A 405 19.43 -20.78 -29.61
N GLU A 406 18.21 -21.13 -29.21
CA GLU A 406 17.32 -21.95 -30.04
C GLU A 406 16.77 -21.20 -31.26
N ILE A 407 16.53 -19.90 -31.13
CA ILE A 407 16.08 -19.02 -32.22
C ILE A 407 17.24 -18.79 -33.19
N LEU A 408 18.44 -18.57 -32.64
CA LEU A 408 19.68 -18.34 -33.38
C LEU A 408 20.18 -19.58 -34.15
N LYS A 409 19.55 -20.76 -34.00
CA LYS A 409 19.85 -21.92 -34.86
C LYS A 409 19.44 -21.72 -36.31
N ASN A 410 18.46 -20.86 -36.57
CA ASN A 410 17.94 -20.55 -37.91
C ASN A 410 17.66 -19.04 -38.01
N PRO A 411 18.70 -18.19 -37.89
CA PRO A 411 18.55 -16.75 -37.75
C PRO A 411 17.85 -16.11 -38.97
N GLU A 412 18.04 -16.69 -40.16
CA GLU A 412 17.45 -16.25 -41.42
C GLU A 412 15.91 -16.28 -41.45
N ARG A 413 15.27 -16.96 -40.47
CA ARG A 413 13.81 -17.01 -40.33
C ARG A 413 13.23 -15.89 -39.49
N TRP A 414 14.06 -15.05 -38.89
CA TRP A 414 13.63 -14.09 -37.88
C TRP A 414 14.00 -12.66 -38.27
N ASP A 415 13.10 -11.75 -37.95
CA ASP A 415 13.38 -10.32 -37.88
C ASP A 415 13.48 -9.91 -36.41
N TYR A 416 14.28 -8.89 -36.13
CA TYR A 416 14.38 -8.30 -34.79
C TYR A 416 14.19 -6.79 -34.82
N CYS A 417 13.78 -6.27 -33.67
CA CYS A 417 13.61 -4.84 -33.42
C CYS A 417 14.16 -4.56 -32.03
N GLU A 418 15.11 -3.64 -31.94
CA GLU A 418 15.66 -3.20 -30.67
C GLU A 418 14.79 -2.10 -30.07
N ILE A 419 14.54 -2.21 -28.77
CA ILE A 419 13.76 -1.24 -28.01
C ILE A 419 14.58 -0.85 -26.79
N GLU A 420 14.96 0.42 -26.71
CA GLU A 420 15.65 0.94 -25.55
C GLU A 420 14.67 1.11 -24.38
N VAL A 421 15.01 0.53 -23.24
CA VAL A 421 14.17 0.57 -22.03
C VAL A 421 15.00 1.09 -20.87
N LYS A 422 14.48 2.10 -20.17
CA LYS A 422 15.10 2.60 -18.93
C LYS A 422 15.21 1.46 -17.91
N GLU A 423 16.30 1.39 -17.17
CA GLU A 423 16.56 0.32 -16.19
C GLU A 423 15.36 0.03 -15.26
N SER A 424 14.76 1.06 -14.67
CA SER A 424 13.59 0.90 -13.78
C SER A 424 12.33 0.34 -14.47
N ARG A 425 12.24 0.47 -15.79
CA ARG A 425 11.14 -0.04 -16.63
C ARG A 425 11.41 -1.46 -17.11
N PHE A 426 12.70 -1.78 -17.33
CA PHE A 426 13.15 -3.11 -17.67
C PHE A 426 12.83 -4.11 -16.55
N THR A 427 13.06 -3.75 -15.29
CA THR A 427 12.67 -4.61 -14.14
C THR A 427 11.18 -4.94 -14.15
N LEU A 428 10.30 -3.93 -14.34
CA LEU A 428 8.85 -4.15 -14.44
C LEU A 428 8.49 -5.08 -15.62
N LEU A 429 9.12 -4.86 -16.78
CA LEU A 429 8.94 -5.72 -17.94
C LEU A 429 9.31 -7.18 -17.61
N MET A 430 10.46 -7.41 -16.97
CA MET A 430 10.93 -8.74 -16.62
C MET A 430 10.09 -9.41 -15.54
N ASP A 431 9.59 -8.66 -14.56
CA ASP A 431 8.67 -9.16 -13.54
C ASP A 431 7.37 -9.66 -14.18
N PHE A 432 6.81 -8.89 -15.13
CA PHE A 432 5.64 -9.31 -15.88
C PHE A 432 5.91 -10.59 -16.67
N LEU A 433 7.01 -10.62 -17.43
CA LEU A 433 7.37 -11.76 -18.26
C LEU A 433 7.64 -13.02 -17.42
N GLY A 434 8.41 -12.90 -16.34
CA GLY A 434 8.71 -14.00 -15.41
C GLY A 434 7.45 -14.53 -14.74
N TYR A 435 6.62 -13.65 -14.19
CA TYR A 435 5.35 -14.03 -13.57
C TYR A 435 4.48 -14.86 -14.51
N TRP A 436 4.29 -14.42 -15.76
CA TRP A 436 3.45 -15.15 -16.71
C TRP A 436 4.08 -16.46 -17.20
N VAL A 437 5.41 -16.56 -17.26
CA VAL A 437 6.05 -17.84 -17.58
C VAL A 437 5.87 -18.84 -16.44
N ASP A 438 6.07 -18.41 -15.20
CA ASP A 438 6.06 -19.30 -14.05
C ASP A 438 4.63 -19.72 -13.64
N HIS A 439 3.61 -18.96 -14.05
CA HIS A 439 2.22 -19.14 -13.61
C HIS A 439 1.23 -19.48 -14.75
N HIS A 440 1.72 -19.76 -15.96
CA HIS A 440 0.86 -20.14 -17.08
C HIS A 440 0.98 -21.65 -17.37
N ASP A 441 0.01 -22.43 -16.88
CA ASP A 441 -0.11 -23.91 -17.02
C ASP A 441 -0.35 -24.42 -18.45
N GLY A 442 -0.14 -23.55 -19.41
CA GLY A 442 -0.40 -23.79 -20.80
C GLY A 442 -1.85 -23.68 -21.28
N TYR A 443 -2.03 -23.74 -22.61
CA TYR A 443 -3.33 -23.72 -23.27
C TYR A 443 -3.89 -25.14 -23.31
N GLY A 444 -4.90 -25.40 -22.49
CA GLY A 444 -5.72 -26.61 -22.60
C GLY A 444 -6.38 -26.75 -23.97
N PHE A 445 -6.83 -27.95 -24.32
CA PHE A 445 -7.37 -28.28 -25.66
C PHE A 445 -8.48 -27.31 -26.14
N LYS A 446 -9.44 -26.98 -25.25
CA LYS A 446 -10.51 -26.00 -25.54
C LYS A 446 -9.97 -24.58 -25.78
N ALA A 447 -8.90 -24.19 -25.08
CA ALA A 447 -8.26 -22.89 -25.28
C ALA A 447 -7.57 -22.83 -26.65
N VAL A 448 -6.86 -23.88 -27.06
CA VAL A 448 -6.24 -23.98 -28.39
C VAL A 448 -7.28 -23.91 -29.50
N LEU A 449 -8.37 -24.67 -29.41
CA LEU A 449 -9.45 -24.64 -30.42
C LEU A 449 -10.11 -23.26 -30.53
N SER A 450 -10.21 -22.52 -29.43
CA SER A 450 -10.82 -21.19 -29.44
C SER A 450 -10.00 -20.12 -30.19
N PHE A 451 -8.70 -20.34 -30.43
CA PHE A 451 -7.91 -19.43 -31.27
C PHE A 451 -8.32 -19.48 -32.75
N PHE A 452 -9.00 -20.54 -33.19
CA PHE A 452 -9.47 -20.72 -34.58
C PHE A 452 -10.88 -20.13 -34.83
N TRP A 453 -11.57 -19.67 -33.78
CA TRP A 453 -12.89 -19.06 -33.88
C TRP A 453 -12.78 -17.53 -33.71
N PHE A 454 -13.03 -16.78 -34.79
CA PHE A 454 -12.77 -15.34 -34.94
C PHE A 454 -13.50 -14.37 -33.99
N LYS A 455 -14.24 -14.84 -32.98
CA LYS A 455 -15.00 -13.99 -32.07
C LYS A 455 -14.38 -13.99 -30.65
N ARG A 456 -13.51 -13.00 -30.42
CA ARG A 456 -12.97 -12.52 -29.12
C ARG A 456 -12.05 -13.49 -28.36
N VAL A 457 -10.74 -13.26 -28.48
CA VAL A 457 -9.68 -13.95 -27.71
C VAL A 457 -9.32 -13.22 -26.39
N HIS A 458 -9.88 -12.02 -26.16
CA HIS A 458 -9.53 -11.17 -25.00
C HIS A 458 -10.05 -11.72 -23.66
N THR A 459 -9.29 -12.64 -23.08
CA THR A 459 -9.49 -13.13 -21.71
C THR A 459 -8.14 -13.11 -20.99
N PHE A 460 -8.15 -12.90 -19.67
CA PHE A 460 -6.94 -12.79 -18.83
C PHE A 460 -6.04 -14.04 -18.82
N LYS A 461 -6.40 -15.12 -19.54
CA LYS A 461 -5.70 -16.42 -19.57
C LYS A 461 -5.27 -16.87 -20.97
N LYS A 462 -5.44 -16.03 -22.00
CA LYS A 462 -5.14 -16.39 -23.40
C LYS A 462 -4.44 -15.25 -24.10
N TRP A 463 -3.25 -15.53 -24.64
CA TRP A 463 -2.43 -14.53 -25.27
C TRP A 463 -2.02 -14.99 -26.66
N ILE A 464 -2.32 -14.20 -27.69
CA ILE A 464 -1.61 -14.32 -28.97
C ILE A 464 -0.17 -13.81 -28.72
N CYS A 465 0.84 -14.38 -29.38
CA CYS A 465 2.25 -13.96 -29.22
C CYS A 465 2.43 -12.43 -29.31
N SER A 466 1.80 -11.77 -30.29
CA SER A 466 1.85 -10.30 -30.44
C SER A 466 1.12 -9.54 -29.33
N GLU A 467 0.10 -10.12 -28.73
CA GLU A 467 -0.68 -9.52 -27.63
C GLU A 467 0.09 -9.60 -26.32
N PHE A 468 0.71 -10.76 -26.05
CA PHE A 468 1.59 -10.94 -24.89
C PHE A 468 2.73 -9.91 -24.88
N VAL A 469 3.43 -9.78 -26.02
CA VAL A 469 4.52 -8.80 -26.18
C VAL A 469 3.99 -7.36 -26.03
N HIS A 470 2.81 -7.06 -26.56
CA HIS A 470 2.23 -5.73 -26.44
C HIS A 470 1.91 -5.35 -24.99
N GLU A 471 1.29 -6.25 -24.23
CA GLU A 471 0.98 -6.01 -22.82
C GLU A 471 2.22 -5.96 -21.95
N ALA A 472 3.23 -6.78 -22.22
CA ALA A 472 4.52 -6.68 -21.54
C ALA A 472 5.13 -5.28 -21.71
N LEU A 473 5.14 -4.75 -22.94
CA LEU A 473 5.68 -3.43 -23.25
C LEU A 473 4.82 -2.28 -22.69
N LEU A 474 3.50 -2.46 -22.57
CA LEU A 474 2.62 -1.53 -21.85
C LEU A 474 2.92 -1.54 -20.35
N PHE A 475 3.08 -2.72 -19.75
CA PHE A 475 3.40 -2.89 -18.33
C PHE A 475 4.76 -2.28 -17.98
N GLY A 476 5.77 -2.55 -18.81
CA GLY A 476 7.09 -1.91 -18.75
C GLY A 476 7.07 -0.42 -19.09
N ARG A 477 5.92 0.18 -19.40
CA ARG A 477 5.77 1.59 -19.78
C ARG A 477 6.70 2.01 -20.93
N VAL A 478 6.96 1.12 -21.88
CA VAL A 478 7.69 1.46 -23.11
C VAL A 478 6.85 2.40 -23.97
N TRP A 479 5.52 2.19 -24.01
CA TRP A 479 4.57 3.11 -24.63
C TRP A 479 3.25 3.20 -23.83
N SER A 480 2.42 4.21 -24.11
CA SER A 480 1.20 4.52 -23.33
C SER A 480 -0.07 3.85 -23.87
N HIS A 481 -1.02 3.60 -22.96
CA HIS A 481 -2.35 3.07 -23.28
C HIS A 481 -3.11 3.99 -24.24
N GLY A 482 -3.50 3.45 -25.40
CA GLY A 482 -4.30 4.16 -26.42
C GLY A 482 -3.68 4.15 -27.82
N THR A 483 -2.45 3.66 -27.98
CA THR A 483 -1.74 3.75 -29.26
C THR A 483 -2.01 2.59 -30.21
N TYR A 484 -2.62 1.49 -29.76
CA TYR A 484 -2.65 0.27 -30.56
C TYR A 484 -3.65 -0.81 -30.10
N LYS A 485 -4.38 -1.43 -31.04
CA LYS A 485 -5.17 -2.65 -30.83
C LYS A 485 -4.46 -3.76 -31.60
N CYS A 486 -3.67 -4.64 -30.98
CA CYS A 486 -2.86 -5.59 -31.74
C CYS A 486 -3.37 -7.04 -31.75
N PRO A 487 -4.19 -7.44 -32.74
CA PRO A 487 -4.28 -8.82 -33.14
C PRO A 487 -3.36 -9.03 -34.37
N SER A 488 -2.27 -9.78 -34.16
CA SER A 488 -1.28 -10.33 -35.12
C SER A 488 0.12 -9.64 -35.18
N PRO A 489 1.20 -10.44 -35.33
CA PRO A 489 2.57 -9.96 -35.50
C PRO A 489 2.76 -8.99 -36.68
N ARG A 490 2.07 -9.21 -37.81
CA ARG A 490 2.15 -8.33 -38.99
C ARG A 490 1.67 -6.91 -38.71
N ARG A 491 0.67 -6.76 -37.85
CA ARG A 491 0.23 -5.42 -37.47
C ARG A 491 1.26 -4.80 -36.52
N LEU A 492 1.82 -5.58 -35.58
CA LEU A 492 2.78 -5.08 -34.59
C LEU A 492 4.02 -4.52 -35.29
N SER A 493 4.55 -5.27 -36.26
CA SER A 493 5.65 -4.84 -37.13
C SER A 493 5.35 -3.50 -37.81
N ARG A 494 4.20 -3.36 -38.51
CA ARG A 494 3.79 -2.09 -39.15
C ARG A 494 3.71 -0.92 -38.16
N TRP A 495 3.23 -1.19 -36.95
CA TRP A 495 3.13 -0.16 -35.91
C TRP A 495 4.51 0.28 -35.41
N LEU A 496 5.43 -0.67 -35.18
CA LEU A 496 6.80 -0.40 -34.78
C LEU A 496 7.50 0.49 -35.83
N THR A 497 7.39 0.15 -37.11
CA THR A 497 7.93 0.97 -38.21
C THR A 497 7.32 2.38 -38.22
N LYS A 498 5.99 2.51 -38.04
CA LYS A 498 5.32 3.82 -37.96
C LYS A 498 5.80 4.68 -36.77
N LYS A 499 6.27 4.04 -35.70
CA LYS A 499 6.82 4.70 -34.51
C LYS A 499 8.31 5.00 -34.61
N GLY A 500 8.93 4.73 -35.77
CA GLY A 500 10.34 5.00 -36.02
C GLY A 500 11.28 3.89 -35.57
N TYR A 501 10.75 2.73 -35.14
CA TYR A 501 11.59 1.57 -34.84
C TYR A 501 12.04 0.89 -36.11
N VAL A 502 13.31 0.47 -36.13
CA VAL A 502 13.93 -0.22 -37.26
C VAL A 502 13.81 -1.72 -37.04
N ILE A 503 13.15 -2.39 -37.98
CA ILE A 503 13.07 -3.86 -38.04
C ILE A 503 14.15 -4.33 -38.99
N LYS A 504 15.01 -5.23 -38.53
CA LYS A 504 16.13 -5.77 -39.30
C LYS A 504 16.01 -7.28 -39.39
N PRO A 505 16.40 -7.89 -40.52
CA PRO A 505 16.57 -9.34 -40.57
C PRO A 505 17.67 -9.72 -39.56
N LEU A 506 17.43 -10.79 -38.80
CA LEU A 506 18.42 -11.35 -37.88
C LEU A 506 19.46 -12.09 -38.73
N LYS A 507 20.66 -11.52 -38.83
CA LYS A 507 21.82 -12.16 -39.48
C LYS A 507 22.58 -12.96 -38.43
N GLY A 508 23.12 -14.11 -38.82
CA GLY A 508 23.73 -15.07 -37.89
C GLY A 508 25.07 -14.67 -37.26
N GLU A 509 25.45 -13.40 -37.31
CA GLU A 509 26.69 -12.87 -36.70
C GLU A 509 26.49 -12.49 -35.23
#